data_AF-A0AAW2J4B1-F1
#
_entry.id   AF-A0AAW2J4B1-F1
#
_cell.length_a   1.000
_cell.length_b   1.000
_cell.length_c   1.000
_cell.angle_alpha   90.00
_cell.angle_beta   90.00
_cell.angle_gamma   90.00
#
_symmetry.space_group_name_H-M   'P 1'
#
loop_
_entity.id
_entity.type
_entity.pdbx_description
1 polymer ?
#
loop_
_entity_poly.entity_id
_entity_poly.type
_entity_poly.pdbx_seq_one_letter_code
_entity_poly.pdbx_strand_id
1 'polypeptide(L)'
;MDDEDNKDAAETERCAAADWAELTHECLINIFSRLSLQDRWRGAMRVCKGWHEVCKDPCLNSVLDLECHFDSTPELPRFWTPEFERKIDNMLESVVVWSAGSLTEIRVRHCSDRSLSLVAQRCPNLEVLSIKSSPHVTDAIMAEIASGCPKIKELNISYCYEISHKTLAIIGSHCPNIYMLKRNYELDGDSEAAAISKFMPHLLHLELRFPKLTAKGLTLISEACENLEYLDLSGCANVTSRDIATASSNLKKLKTIKKPNFYIPRSVFHTEGMVIGDCMISDFKRMCSEFDWTAGIRTKGQKDCEITKGWMMCVHLQEPYYRAGSSSYLSIYSDGAAKALICQLKFKSSELIQDQLQKSRNPSLKDYFCSKFNINSLGMHEYSFEA
;
A
#
# COMPACT_ATOMS: atom_id res chain seq x y z
N MET A 1 -30.93 -17.06 76.52
CA MET A 1 -29.74 -16.21 76.71
C MET A 1 -28.58 -17.15 76.93
N ASP A 2 -27.77 -17.52 75.96
CA ASP A 2 -27.59 -17.06 74.57
C ASP A 2 -26.92 -18.23 73.80
N ASP A 3 -26.81 -18.06 72.48
CA ASP A 3 -25.97 -18.85 71.55
C ASP A 3 -26.62 -20.04 70.81
N GLU A 4 -27.80 -19.78 70.22
CA GLU A 4 -28.09 -20.27 68.85
C GLU A 4 -27.33 -19.38 67.86
N ASP A 5 -26.06 -19.66 67.56
CA ASP A 5 -25.35 -19.01 66.43
C ASP A 5 -24.00 -19.70 66.18
N ASN A 6 -23.98 -20.95 65.67
CA ASN A 6 -22.84 -21.41 64.87
C ASN A 6 -23.13 -22.73 64.11
N LYS A 7 -24.07 -22.71 63.16
CA LYS A 7 -24.24 -23.82 62.20
C LYS A 7 -24.35 -23.40 60.74
N ASP A 8 -23.96 -22.16 60.43
CA ASP A 8 -23.92 -21.64 59.05
C ASP A 8 -22.50 -21.49 58.48
N ALA A 9 -21.48 -22.00 59.16
CA ALA A 9 -20.08 -21.87 58.74
C ALA A 9 -19.54 -23.04 57.88
N ALA A 10 -20.41 -23.79 57.19
CA ALA A 10 -19.99 -24.94 56.37
C ALA A 10 -20.59 -25.01 54.95
N GLU A 11 -21.25 -23.95 54.49
CA GLU A 11 -21.48 -23.74 53.05
C GLU A 11 -20.54 -22.65 52.54
N THR A 12 -19.23 -22.89 52.72
CA THR A 12 -18.25 -22.22 51.86
C THR A 12 -18.38 -22.86 50.50
N GLU A 13 -19.27 -22.30 49.70
CA GLU A 13 -19.39 -22.48 48.26
C GLU A 13 -17.98 -22.35 47.65
N ARG A 14 -17.26 -23.46 47.59
CA ARG A 14 -16.10 -23.60 46.72
C ARG A 14 -16.68 -23.59 45.32
N CYS A 15 -16.92 -22.39 44.79
CA CYS A 15 -16.71 -22.12 43.38
C CYS A 15 -15.25 -22.54 43.11
N ALA A 16 -15.05 -23.83 42.86
CA ALA A 16 -13.82 -24.31 42.26
C ALA A 16 -13.71 -23.50 40.98
N ALA A 17 -12.76 -22.55 40.94
CA ALA A 17 -12.52 -21.76 39.75
C ALA A 17 -12.37 -22.77 38.62
N ALA A 18 -13.35 -22.82 37.72
CA ALA A 18 -13.39 -23.82 36.67
C ALA A 18 -12.06 -23.70 35.91
N ASP A 19 -11.26 -24.75 35.94
CA ASP A 19 -9.98 -24.73 35.25
C ASP A 19 -10.26 -24.81 33.76
N TRP A 20 -10.29 -23.65 33.11
CA TRP A 20 -10.47 -23.54 31.67
C TRP A 20 -9.36 -24.27 30.88
N ALA A 21 -8.30 -24.76 31.54
CA ALA A 21 -7.30 -25.65 30.95
C ALA A 21 -7.82 -27.07 30.66
N GLU A 22 -8.95 -27.50 31.24
CA GLU A 22 -9.57 -28.81 30.99
C GLU A 22 -10.50 -28.82 29.75
N LEU A 23 -10.73 -27.66 29.11
CA LEU A 23 -11.52 -27.61 27.88
C LEU A 23 -10.84 -28.39 26.75
N THR A 24 -11.64 -29.15 25.99
CA THR A 24 -11.15 -29.87 24.81
C THR A 24 -10.66 -28.91 23.73
N HIS A 25 -9.74 -29.38 22.87
CA HIS A 25 -9.21 -28.62 21.74
C HIS A 25 -10.33 -28.06 20.85
N GLU A 26 -11.37 -28.85 20.59
CA GLU A 26 -12.53 -28.45 19.79
C GLU A 26 -13.36 -27.33 20.45
N CYS A 27 -13.55 -27.38 21.77
CA CYS A 27 -14.23 -26.32 22.51
C CYS A 27 -13.44 -25.02 22.44
N LEU A 28 -12.11 -25.09 22.61
CA LEU A 28 -11.24 -23.92 22.52
C LEU A 28 -11.22 -23.32 21.11
N ILE A 29 -11.17 -24.15 20.06
CA ILE A 29 -11.34 -23.69 18.67
C ILE A 29 -12.67 -22.95 18.50
N ASN A 30 -13.77 -23.53 18.98
CA ASN A 30 -15.09 -22.92 18.84
C ASN A 30 -15.16 -21.55 19.54
N ILE A 31 -14.58 -21.43 20.74
CA ILE A 31 -14.50 -20.17 21.47
C ILE A 31 -13.62 -19.18 20.71
N PHE A 32 -12.42 -19.58 20.30
CA PHE A 32 -11.44 -18.70 19.67
C PHE A 32 -11.84 -18.29 18.24
N SER A 33 -12.69 -19.07 17.56
CA SER A 33 -13.28 -18.69 16.27
C SER A 33 -14.15 -17.43 16.35
N ARG A 34 -14.61 -17.07 17.55
CA ARG A 34 -15.41 -15.87 17.81
C ARG A 34 -14.56 -14.66 18.20
N LEU A 35 -13.25 -14.86 18.40
CA LEU A 35 -12.32 -13.81 18.76
C LEU A 35 -11.72 -13.16 17.51
N SER A 36 -11.48 -11.85 17.57
CA SER A 36 -10.72 -11.17 16.54
C SER A 36 -9.29 -11.72 16.46
N LEU A 37 -8.63 -11.52 15.32
CA LEU A 37 -7.20 -11.82 15.17
C LEU A 37 -6.37 -11.16 16.27
N GLN A 38 -6.69 -9.89 16.60
CA GLN A 38 -6.01 -9.13 17.63
C GLN A 38 -6.19 -9.74 19.02
N ASP A 39 -7.40 -10.16 19.38
CA ASP A 39 -7.69 -10.75 20.68
C ASP A 39 -7.02 -12.11 20.84
N ARG A 40 -6.97 -12.90 19.76
CA ARG A 40 -6.20 -14.16 19.76
C ARG A 40 -4.72 -13.91 20.01
N TRP A 41 -4.12 -12.97 19.28
CA TRP A 41 -2.67 -12.76 19.31
C TRP A 41 -2.19 -12.02 20.57
N ARG A 42 -2.96 -11.03 21.04
CA ARG A 42 -2.59 -10.22 22.22
C ARG A 42 -3.14 -10.78 23.53
N GLY A 43 -4.18 -11.59 23.47
CA GLY A 43 -4.83 -12.21 24.63
C GLY A 43 -4.57 -13.70 24.68
N ALA A 44 -5.34 -14.48 23.92
CA ALA A 44 -5.41 -15.94 24.08
C ALA A 44 -4.06 -16.65 23.98
N MET A 45 -3.20 -16.26 23.02
CA MET A 45 -1.85 -16.83 22.86
C MET A 45 -0.92 -16.60 24.06
N ARG A 46 -1.21 -15.61 24.91
CA ARG A 46 -0.37 -15.24 26.06
C ARG A 46 -0.83 -15.87 27.37
N VAL A 47 -1.95 -16.59 27.38
CA VAL A 47 -2.53 -17.18 28.60
C VAL A 47 -1.76 -18.43 29.03
N CYS A 48 -1.68 -19.44 28.17
CA CYS A 48 -0.96 -20.68 28.45
C CYS A 48 -0.50 -21.38 27.16
N LYS A 49 0.36 -22.40 27.28
CA LYS A 49 0.88 -23.16 26.13
C LYS A 49 -0.23 -23.84 25.31
N GLY A 50 -1.26 -24.38 25.98
CA GLY A 50 -2.38 -25.03 25.29
C GLY A 50 -3.14 -24.05 24.40
N TRP A 51 -3.50 -22.88 24.93
CA TRP A 51 -4.20 -21.84 24.17
C TRP A 51 -3.34 -21.27 23.03
N HIS A 52 -2.02 -21.16 23.26
CA HIS A 52 -1.07 -20.75 22.22
C HIS A 52 -1.05 -21.72 21.05
N GLU A 53 -1.07 -23.04 21.29
CA GLU A 53 -1.13 -24.02 20.20
C GLU A 53 -2.50 -24.05 19.50
N VAL A 54 -3.61 -23.94 20.23
CA VAL A 54 -4.95 -23.84 19.62
C VAL A 54 -5.06 -22.63 18.69
N CYS A 55 -4.50 -21.48 19.06
CA CYS A 55 -4.53 -20.27 18.23
C CYS A 55 -3.82 -20.42 16.87
N LYS A 56 -2.91 -21.40 16.74
CA LYS A 56 -2.23 -21.74 15.47
C LYS A 56 -2.99 -22.76 14.64
N ASP A 57 -4.16 -23.22 15.09
CA ASP A 57 -4.94 -24.19 14.34
C ASP A 57 -5.31 -23.63 12.96
N PRO A 58 -5.16 -24.43 11.87
CA PRO A 58 -5.47 -23.99 10.51
C PRO A 58 -6.86 -23.36 10.36
N CYS A 59 -7.88 -23.90 11.04
CA CYS A 59 -9.26 -23.42 10.88
C CYS A 59 -9.46 -21.99 11.40
N LEU A 60 -8.60 -21.53 12.30
CA LEU A 60 -8.64 -20.16 12.84
C LEU A 60 -7.81 -19.18 11.99
N ASN A 61 -7.03 -19.68 11.04
CA ASN A 61 -6.03 -18.90 10.30
C ASN A 61 -6.28 -18.94 8.78
N SER A 62 -7.54 -19.11 8.36
CA SER A 62 -7.97 -19.01 6.96
C SER A 62 -8.07 -17.56 6.45
N VAL A 63 -8.09 -16.58 7.36
CA VAL A 63 -8.19 -15.15 7.05
C VAL A 63 -7.15 -14.37 7.85
N LEU A 64 -6.36 -13.55 7.16
CA LEU A 64 -5.48 -12.54 7.74
C LEU A 64 -5.94 -11.15 7.29
N ASP A 65 -6.67 -10.45 8.16
CA ASP A 65 -7.05 -9.06 7.92
C ASP A 65 -6.45 -8.14 9.00
N LEU A 66 -5.52 -7.29 8.57
CA LEU A 66 -4.87 -6.27 9.39
C LEU A 66 -5.42 -4.86 9.12
N GLU A 67 -6.41 -4.66 8.24
CA GLU A 67 -6.97 -3.33 7.96
C GLU A 67 -7.58 -2.70 9.21
N CYS A 68 -8.32 -3.48 10.01
CA CYS A 68 -8.86 -3.04 11.29
C CYS A 68 -7.77 -2.57 12.27
N HIS A 69 -6.57 -3.16 12.19
CA HIS A 69 -5.43 -2.75 13.01
C HIS A 69 -4.93 -1.36 12.61
N PHE A 70 -4.86 -1.07 11.31
CA PHE A 70 -4.41 0.22 10.80
C PHE A 70 -5.39 1.35 11.12
N ASP A 71 -6.71 1.06 11.11
CA ASP A 71 -7.74 2.06 11.42
C ASP A 71 -7.81 2.40 12.92
N SER A 72 -7.43 1.46 13.78
CA SER A 72 -7.56 1.58 15.24
C SER A 72 -6.38 2.23 15.95
N THR A 73 -5.23 2.39 15.28
CA THR A 73 -4.02 2.96 15.89
C THR A 73 -3.80 4.42 15.43
N PRO A 74 -3.97 5.42 16.32
CA PRO A 74 -3.73 6.83 15.98
C PRO A 74 -2.26 7.16 15.65
N GLU A 75 -1.33 6.30 16.09
CA GLU A 75 0.09 6.62 16.27
C GLU A 75 1.04 5.98 15.24
N LEU A 76 0.62 4.99 14.45
CA LEU A 76 1.53 4.15 13.66
C LEU A 76 1.33 4.09 12.13
N PRO A 77 0.15 4.33 11.52
CA PRO A 77 -0.01 4.27 10.06
C PRO A 77 0.76 5.36 9.30
N ARG A 78 1.38 6.29 10.03
CA ARG A 78 1.96 7.53 9.51
C ARG A 78 3.42 7.43 9.11
N PHE A 79 4.11 6.34 9.47
CA PHE A 79 5.53 6.19 9.14
C PHE A 79 5.85 4.73 8.87
N TRP A 80 5.98 4.40 7.59
CA TRP A 80 6.63 3.17 7.16
C TRP A 80 8.08 3.15 7.68
N THR A 81 8.50 2.01 8.25
CA THR A 81 9.91 1.72 8.55
C THR A 81 10.26 0.29 8.13
N PRO A 82 11.54 -0.02 7.84
CA PRO A 82 11.96 -1.39 7.54
C PRO A 82 11.63 -2.38 8.67
N GLU A 83 11.67 -1.96 9.94
CA GLU A 83 11.31 -2.80 11.09
C GLU A 83 9.82 -3.10 11.12
N PHE A 84 9.00 -2.12 10.72
CA PHE A 84 7.56 -2.28 10.61
C PHE A 84 7.20 -3.24 9.47
N GLU A 85 7.79 -3.05 8.28
CA GLU A 85 7.63 -3.97 7.15
C GLU A 85 8.04 -5.40 7.52
N ARG A 86 9.21 -5.57 8.15
CA ARG A 86 9.66 -6.86 8.65
C ARG A 86 8.70 -7.48 9.66
N LYS A 87 8.04 -6.67 10.50
CA LYS A 87 7.03 -7.16 11.44
C LYS A 87 5.80 -7.67 10.69
N ILE A 88 5.30 -6.92 9.70
CA ILE A 88 4.20 -7.37 8.85
C ILE A 88 4.57 -8.67 8.13
N ASP A 89 5.76 -8.74 7.55
CA ASP A 89 6.25 -9.95 6.87
C ASP A 89 6.31 -11.15 7.82
N ASN A 90 6.86 -10.99 9.03
CA ASN A 90 6.90 -12.07 10.02
C ASN A 90 5.49 -12.52 10.45
N MET A 91 4.55 -11.59 10.58
CA MET A 91 3.15 -11.89 10.90
C MET A 91 2.49 -12.70 9.77
N LEU A 92 2.69 -12.26 8.52
CA LEU A 92 2.18 -12.95 7.34
C LEU A 92 2.80 -14.34 7.19
N GLU A 93 4.13 -14.47 7.28
CA GLU A 93 4.82 -15.76 7.24
C GLU A 93 4.31 -16.74 8.29
N SER A 94 4.08 -16.26 9.52
CA SER A 94 3.54 -17.08 10.62
C SER A 94 2.16 -17.63 10.29
N VAL A 95 1.26 -16.79 9.79
CA VAL A 95 -0.10 -17.21 9.42
C VAL A 95 -0.09 -18.17 8.23
N VAL A 96 0.76 -17.93 7.23
CA VAL A 96 0.90 -18.85 6.09
C VAL A 96 1.29 -20.24 6.58
N VAL A 97 2.22 -20.34 7.54
CA VAL A 97 2.61 -21.62 8.16
C VAL A 97 1.45 -22.24 8.94
N TRP A 98 0.75 -21.47 9.77
CA TRP A 98 -0.35 -21.98 10.61
C TRP A 98 -1.57 -22.40 9.80
N SER A 99 -1.86 -21.72 8.70
CA SER A 99 -3.01 -22.00 7.84
C SER A 99 -2.94 -23.36 7.14
N ALA A 100 -1.75 -23.95 7.01
CA ALA A 100 -1.53 -25.21 6.30
C ALA A 100 -2.20 -25.26 4.90
N GLY A 101 -2.23 -24.14 4.18
CA GLY A 101 -2.83 -24.02 2.84
C GLY A 101 -4.33 -23.73 2.80
N SER A 102 -4.96 -23.51 3.95
CA SER A 102 -6.37 -23.09 4.07
C SER A 102 -6.59 -21.58 3.97
N LEU A 103 -5.52 -20.78 3.81
CA LEU A 103 -5.61 -19.31 3.72
C LEU A 103 -6.36 -18.89 2.44
N THR A 104 -7.46 -18.18 2.61
CA THR A 104 -8.32 -17.67 1.53
C THR A 104 -8.26 -16.16 1.39
N GLU A 105 -7.87 -15.43 2.44
CA GLU A 105 -7.90 -13.97 2.44
C GLU A 105 -6.69 -13.36 3.15
N ILE A 106 -6.01 -12.44 2.46
CA ILE A 106 -4.91 -11.62 2.98
C ILE A 106 -5.25 -10.16 2.72
N ARG A 107 -5.37 -9.36 3.79
CA ARG A 107 -5.45 -7.90 3.75
C ARG A 107 -4.41 -7.31 4.68
N VAL A 108 -3.30 -6.85 4.09
CA VAL A 108 -2.18 -6.24 4.78
C VAL A 108 -1.74 -4.96 4.06
N ARG A 109 -0.88 -4.19 4.73
CA ARG A 109 -0.17 -3.04 4.14
C ARG A 109 1.31 -3.16 4.44
N HIS A 110 2.15 -2.56 3.61
CA HIS A 110 3.59 -2.47 3.85
C HIS A 110 4.26 -3.85 4.02
N CYS A 111 3.91 -4.82 3.17
CA CYS A 111 4.63 -6.09 3.08
C CYS A 111 5.69 -6.05 1.97
N SER A 112 6.55 -7.07 1.89
CA SER A 112 7.58 -7.18 0.84
C SER A 112 7.47 -8.48 0.03
N ASP A 113 8.26 -8.57 -1.04
CA ASP A 113 8.44 -9.80 -1.83
C ASP A 113 8.76 -11.03 -0.96
N ARG A 114 9.46 -10.84 0.18
CA ARG A 114 9.90 -11.93 1.07
C ARG A 114 8.72 -12.76 1.58
N SER A 115 7.73 -12.10 2.18
CA SER A 115 6.58 -12.79 2.76
C SER A 115 5.63 -13.31 1.68
N LEU A 116 5.50 -12.58 0.57
CA LEU A 116 4.68 -12.98 -0.58
C LEU A 116 5.23 -14.21 -1.32
N SER A 117 6.54 -14.46 -1.33
CA SER A 117 7.09 -15.70 -1.92
C SER A 117 6.59 -16.94 -1.19
N LEU A 118 6.48 -16.86 0.15
CA LEU A 118 5.89 -17.95 0.92
C LEU A 118 4.38 -18.10 0.65
N VAL A 119 3.66 -16.99 0.45
CA VAL A 119 2.24 -17.00 0.07
C VAL A 119 2.05 -17.71 -1.26
N ALA A 120 2.82 -17.33 -2.29
CA ALA A 120 2.75 -17.95 -3.62
C ALA A 120 2.97 -19.46 -3.57
N GLN A 121 3.87 -19.93 -2.72
CA GLN A 121 4.20 -21.36 -2.60
C GLN A 121 3.18 -22.17 -1.79
N ARG A 122 2.47 -21.55 -0.85
CA ARG A 122 1.68 -22.28 0.17
C ARG A 122 0.21 -21.95 0.24
N CYS A 123 -0.28 -20.98 -0.53
CA CYS A 123 -1.67 -20.51 -0.45
C CYS A 123 -2.46 -20.73 -1.76
N PRO A 124 -2.62 -21.98 -2.26
CA PRO A 124 -3.29 -22.24 -3.54
C PRO A 124 -4.79 -21.91 -3.54
N ASN A 125 -5.37 -21.68 -2.35
CA ASN A 125 -6.78 -21.35 -2.15
C ASN A 125 -7.04 -19.86 -1.94
N LEU A 126 -6.03 -19.01 -2.11
CA LEU A 126 -6.17 -17.58 -1.91
C LEU A 126 -7.18 -16.97 -2.90
N GLU A 127 -8.23 -16.33 -2.37
CA GLU A 127 -9.28 -15.67 -3.14
C GLU A 127 -9.19 -14.14 -3.06
N VAL A 128 -8.68 -13.61 -1.95
CA VAL A 128 -8.58 -12.17 -1.70
C VAL A 128 -7.13 -11.81 -1.39
N LEU A 129 -6.55 -10.92 -2.18
CA LEU A 129 -5.24 -10.34 -1.94
C LEU A 129 -5.30 -8.80 -1.93
N SER A 130 -5.09 -8.21 -0.77
CA SER A 130 -4.95 -6.76 -0.59
C SER A 130 -3.61 -6.48 0.09
N ILE A 131 -2.71 -5.81 -0.64
CA ILE A 131 -1.34 -5.51 -0.21
C ILE A 131 -1.02 -4.02 -0.40
N LYS A 132 -1.97 -3.15 -0.01
CA LYS A 132 -1.88 -1.70 -0.27
C LYS A 132 -0.59 -1.13 0.29
N SER A 133 -0.08 -0.07 -0.32
CA SER A 133 1.03 0.72 0.24
C SER A 133 2.29 -0.13 0.49
N SER A 134 2.54 -1.14 -0.34
CA SER A 134 3.68 -2.04 -0.23
C SER A 134 4.73 -1.66 -1.28
N PRO A 135 5.74 -0.84 -0.91
CA PRO A 135 6.68 -0.23 -1.85
C PRO A 135 7.67 -1.23 -2.45
N HIS A 136 7.99 -2.28 -1.69
CA HIS A 136 8.94 -3.31 -2.06
C HIS A 136 8.28 -4.56 -2.66
N VAL A 137 7.05 -4.42 -3.19
CA VAL A 137 6.37 -5.46 -3.95
C VAL A 137 6.58 -5.24 -5.44
N THR A 138 7.20 -6.21 -6.11
CA THR A 138 7.61 -6.09 -7.51
C THR A 138 6.73 -6.87 -8.48
N ASP A 139 6.82 -6.57 -9.78
CA ASP A 139 6.22 -7.40 -10.83
C ASP A 139 6.67 -8.87 -10.79
N ALA A 140 7.89 -9.13 -10.34
CA ALA A 140 8.45 -10.48 -10.29
C ALA A 140 7.70 -11.36 -9.28
N ILE A 141 7.50 -10.86 -8.05
CA ILE A 141 6.78 -11.64 -7.05
C ILE A 141 5.30 -11.79 -7.41
N MET A 142 4.71 -10.79 -8.05
CA MET A 142 3.31 -10.85 -8.46
C MET A 142 3.08 -11.90 -9.55
N ALA A 143 4.10 -12.21 -10.36
CA ALA A 143 4.07 -13.34 -11.28
C ALA A 143 4.08 -14.70 -10.56
N GLU A 144 4.90 -14.84 -9.50
CA GLU A 144 4.86 -16.03 -8.63
C GLU A 144 3.48 -16.19 -7.99
N ILE A 145 2.92 -15.11 -7.44
CA ILE A 145 1.57 -15.09 -6.86
C ILE A 145 0.52 -15.51 -7.89
N ALA A 146 0.56 -14.95 -9.11
CA ALA A 146 -0.37 -15.31 -10.17
C ALA A 146 -0.33 -16.82 -10.50
N SER A 147 0.87 -17.41 -10.52
CA SER A 147 1.06 -18.83 -10.78
C SER A 147 0.64 -19.73 -9.61
N GLY A 148 0.89 -19.32 -8.37
CA GLY A 148 0.65 -20.10 -7.17
C GLY A 148 -0.76 -19.97 -6.60
N CYS A 149 -1.44 -18.86 -6.89
CA CYS A 149 -2.75 -18.49 -6.34
C CYS A 149 -3.80 -18.26 -7.45
N PRO A 150 -4.14 -19.25 -8.29
CA PRO A 150 -5.02 -19.06 -9.45
C PRO A 150 -6.49 -18.77 -9.10
N LYS A 151 -6.87 -18.86 -7.82
CA LYS A 151 -8.23 -18.65 -7.32
C LYS A 151 -8.52 -17.21 -6.90
N ILE A 152 -7.59 -16.28 -7.10
CA ILE A 152 -7.80 -14.87 -6.75
C ILE A 152 -9.02 -14.31 -7.49
N LYS A 153 -9.91 -13.67 -6.72
CA LYS A 153 -11.15 -13.02 -7.16
C LYS A 153 -11.14 -11.52 -6.85
N GLU A 154 -10.50 -11.13 -5.74
CA GLU A 154 -10.33 -9.74 -5.34
C GLU A 154 -8.85 -9.38 -5.26
N LEU A 155 -8.45 -8.35 -6.00
CA LEU A 155 -7.09 -7.82 -5.97
C LEU A 155 -7.08 -6.35 -5.59
N ASN A 156 -6.27 -6.00 -4.59
CA ASN A 156 -5.97 -4.62 -4.25
C ASN A 156 -4.46 -4.38 -4.12
N ILE A 157 -3.93 -3.66 -5.10
CA ILE A 157 -2.51 -3.30 -5.24
C ILE A 157 -2.35 -1.77 -5.32
N SER A 158 -3.22 -1.06 -4.59
CA SER A 158 -3.19 0.40 -4.50
C SER A 158 -1.91 0.89 -3.84
N TYR A 159 -1.33 1.97 -4.36
CA TYR A 159 -0.10 2.58 -3.84
C TYR A 159 1.14 1.65 -3.84
N CYS A 160 1.15 0.63 -4.70
CA CYS A 160 2.33 -0.19 -4.99
C CYS A 160 2.98 0.31 -6.29
N TYR A 161 4.15 0.94 -6.18
CA TYR A 161 4.77 1.67 -7.29
C TYR A 161 5.77 0.87 -8.12
N GLU A 162 6.33 -0.21 -7.58
CA GLU A 162 7.17 -1.17 -8.34
C GLU A 162 6.34 -2.22 -9.09
N ILE A 163 5.00 -2.15 -8.98
CA ILE A 163 4.06 -2.93 -9.79
C ILE A 163 3.68 -2.11 -11.03
N SER A 164 3.69 -2.73 -12.21
CA SER A 164 3.31 -2.13 -13.50
C SER A 164 2.10 -2.82 -14.15
N HIS A 165 1.67 -2.30 -15.30
CA HIS A 165 0.62 -2.91 -16.12
C HIS A 165 0.93 -4.34 -16.58
N LYS A 166 2.20 -4.74 -16.58
CA LYS A 166 2.60 -6.13 -16.87
C LYS A 166 2.04 -7.10 -15.84
N THR A 167 2.03 -6.71 -14.56
CA THR A 167 1.41 -7.50 -13.49
C THR A 167 -0.08 -7.69 -13.73
N LEU A 168 -0.82 -6.66 -14.17
CA LEU A 168 -2.24 -6.82 -14.50
C LEU A 168 -2.46 -7.85 -15.62
N ALA A 169 -1.62 -7.84 -16.64
CA ALA A 169 -1.70 -8.84 -17.71
C ALA A 169 -1.40 -10.27 -17.21
N ILE A 170 -0.36 -10.43 -16.39
CA ILE A 170 0.03 -11.74 -15.84
C ILE A 170 -1.05 -12.27 -14.90
N ILE A 171 -1.52 -11.45 -13.96
CA ILE A 171 -2.57 -11.85 -13.03
C ILE A 171 -3.87 -12.14 -13.76
N GLY A 172 -4.33 -11.27 -14.67
CA GLY A 172 -5.57 -11.48 -15.41
C GLY A 172 -5.56 -12.76 -16.26
N SER A 173 -4.39 -13.14 -16.80
CA SER A 173 -4.26 -14.40 -17.56
C SER A 173 -4.24 -15.66 -16.69
N HIS A 174 -3.75 -15.60 -15.45
CA HIS A 174 -3.66 -16.77 -14.56
C HIS A 174 -4.83 -16.88 -13.56
N CYS A 175 -5.51 -15.76 -13.28
CA CYS A 175 -6.62 -15.64 -12.34
C CYS A 175 -7.89 -15.17 -13.07
N PRO A 176 -8.56 -16.04 -13.85
CA PRO A 176 -9.66 -15.64 -14.74
C PRO A 176 -10.95 -15.23 -14.01
N ASN A 177 -11.04 -15.51 -12.71
CA ASN A 177 -12.23 -15.26 -11.89
C ASN A 177 -12.18 -13.92 -11.13
N ILE A 178 -11.25 -13.03 -11.47
CA ILE A 178 -11.16 -11.70 -10.85
C ILE A 178 -12.41 -10.89 -11.20
N TYR A 179 -13.17 -10.52 -10.18
CA TYR A 179 -14.33 -9.63 -10.31
C TYR A 179 -14.10 -8.26 -9.66
N MET A 180 -13.16 -8.14 -8.73
CA MET A 180 -12.82 -6.86 -8.10
C MET A 180 -11.33 -6.53 -8.26
N LEU A 181 -11.05 -5.36 -8.82
CA LEU A 181 -9.72 -4.79 -8.93
C LEU A 181 -9.67 -3.37 -8.35
N LYS A 182 -8.71 -3.12 -7.46
CA LYS A 182 -8.40 -1.78 -6.94
C LYS A 182 -6.96 -1.43 -7.23
N ARG A 183 -6.77 -0.43 -8.11
CA ARG A 183 -5.48 0.05 -8.60
C ARG A 183 -5.43 1.57 -8.54
N ASN A 184 -5.12 2.08 -7.35
CA ASN A 184 -5.07 3.51 -7.08
C ASN A 184 -3.62 3.99 -6.98
N TYR A 185 -3.10 4.62 -8.04
CA TYR A 185 -1.75 5.18 -8.09
C TYR A 185 -1.55 6.10 -9.30
N GLU A 186 -0.60 7.04 -9.23
CA GLU A 186 -0.31 8.00 -10.32
C GLU A 186 0.61 7.35 -11.39
N LEU A 187 0.04 6.53 -12.27
CA LEU A 187 0.75 5.86 -13.39
C LEU A 187 0.17 6.24 -14.76
N ASP A 188 0.74 5.66 -15.82
CA ASP A 188 0.12 5.64 -17.14
C ASP A 188 -1.17 4.79 -17.11
N GLY A 189 -2.30 5.48 -17.00
CA GLY A 189 -3.61 4.85 -16.89
C GLY A 189 -4.08 4.14 -18.15
N ASP A 190 -3.63 4.56 -19.34
CA ASP A 190 -4.09 3.96 -20.59
C ASP A 190 -3.43 2.59 -20.81
N SER A 191 -2.16 2.42 -20.42
CA SER A 191 -1.48 1.13 -20.42
C SER A 191 -2.11 0.13 -19.44
N GLU A 192 -2.46 0.58 -18.23
CA GLU A 192 -3.19 -0.22 -17.24
C GLU A 192 -4.58 -0.62 -17.77
N ALA A 193 -5.32 0.34 -18.35
CA ALA A 193 -6.63 0.10 -18.95
C ALA A 193 -6.57 -0.92 -20.09
N ALA A 194 -5.54 -0.87 -20.95
CA ALA A 194 -5.35 -1.83 -22.02
C ALA A 194 -5.12 -3.25 -21.50
N ALA A 195 -4.32 -3.41 -20.43
CA ALA A 195 -4.11 -4.70 -19.78
C ALA A 195 -5.41 -5.24 -19.15
N ILE A 196 -6.13 -4.40 -18.40
CA ILE A 196 -7.41 -4.76 -17.77
C ILE A 196 -8.43 -5.22 -18.82
N SER A 197 -8.61 -4.41 -19.86
CA SER A 197 -9.59 -4.68 -20.93
C SER A 197 -9.31 -5.99 -21.65
N LYS A 198 -8.04 -6.36 -21.82
CA LYS A 198 -7.65 -7.58 -22.51
C LYS A 198 -7.76 -8.84 -21.64
N PHE A 199 -7.42 -8.74 -20.36
CA PHE A 199 -7.21 -9.92 -19.50
C PHE A 199 -8.24 -10.08 -18.38
N MET A 200 -9.08 -9.06 -18.11
CA MET A 200 -10.06 -9.10 -17.02
C MET A 200 -11.48 -8.65 -17.46
N PRO A 201 -12.07 -9.24 -18.51
CA PRO A 201 -13.37 -8.82 -19.05
C PRO A 201 -14.57 -9.09 -18.11
N HIS A 202 -14.38 -9.91 -17.08
CA HIS A 202 -15.43 -10.30 -16.12
C HIS A 202 -15.49 -9.41 -14.87
N LEU A 203 -14.78 -8.29 -14.85
CA LEU A 203 -14.81 -7.34 -13.74
C LEU A 203 -16.22 -6.82 -13.45
N LEU A 204 -16.56 -6.78 -12.16
CA LEU A 204 -17.77 -6.18 -11.60
C LEU A 204 -17.45 -4.89 -10.85
N HIS A 205 -16.28 -4.80 -10.22
CA HIS A 205 -15.84 -3.65 -9.43
C HIS A 205 -14.44 -3.22 -9.85
N LEU A 206 -14.31 -1.98 -10.33
CA LEU A 206 -13.03 -1.40 -10.73
C LEU A 206 -12.80 -0.04 -10.06
N GLU A 207 -11.71 0.07 -9.31
CA GLU A 207 -11.19 1.35 -8.83
C GLU A 207 -9.88 1.69 -9.54
N LEU A 208 -9.90 2.79 -10.30
CA LEU A 208 -8.74 3.37 -10.97
C LEU A 208 -8.63 4.83 -10.55
N ARG A 209 -8.16 5.07 -9.32
CA ARG A 209 -8.00 6.42 -8.77
C ARG A 209 -6.61 7.00 -9.00
N PHE A 210 -6.56 8.27 -9.40
CA PHE A 210 -5.35 9.05 -9.72
C PHE A 210 -4.50 8.67 -10.96
N PRO A 211 -4.81 7.66 -11.80
CA PRO A 211 -3.97 7.41 -12.95
C PRO A 211 -4.11 8.53 -13.98
N LYS A 212 -3.12 8.66 -14.86
CA LYS A 212 -3.15 9.51 -16.06
C LYS A 212 -4.04 8.90 -17.15
N LEU A 213 -5.18 8.33 -16.76
CA LEU A 213 -6.16 7.72 -17.65
C LEU A 213 -6.79 8.78 -18.54
N THR A 214 -6.88 8.50 -19.85
CA THR A 214 -7.53 9.38 -20.82
C THR A 214 -8.83 8.77 -21.35
N ALA A 215 -9.52 9.50 -22.22
CA ALA A 215 -10.66 8.99 -22.96
C ALA A 215 -10.37 7.65 -23.68
N LYS A 216 -9.13 7.44 -24.15
CA LYS A 216 -8.73 6.21 -24.84
C LYS A 216 -8.79 5.00 -23.92
N GLY A 217 -8.11 5.05 -22.78
CA GLY A 217 -8.13 3.95 -21.81
C GLY A 217 -9.53 3.70 -21.26
N LEU A 218 -10.30 4.75 -20.97
CA LEU A 218 -11.67 4.60 -20.50
C LEU A 218 -12.58 3.92 -21.54
N THR A 219 -12.39 4.23 -22.82
CA THR A 219 -13.15 3.59 -23.91
C THR A 219 -12.86 2.09 -23.94
N LEU A 220 -11.58 1.69 -23.89
CA LEU A 220 -11.18 0.27 -23.85
C LEU A 220 -11.86 -0.49 -22.71
N ILE A 221 -11.87 0.10 -21.50
CA ILE A 221 -12.51 -0.51 -20.33
C ILE A 221 -14.01 -0.66 -20.58
N SER A 222 -14.66 0.39 -21.09
CA SER A 222 -16.11 0.41 -21.31
C SER A 222 -16.58 -0.58 -22.38
N GLU A 223 -15.73 -0.88 -23.36
CA GLU A 223 -16.02 -1.82 -24.45
C GLU A 223 -15.76 -3.28 -24.04
N ALA A 224 -14.76 -3.53 -23.21
CA ALA A 224 -14.38 -4.90 -22.83
C ALA A 224 -15.05 -5.40 -21.54
N CYS A 225 -15.23 -4.54 -20.54
CA CYS A 225 -15.73 -4.91 -19.21
C CYS A 225 -17.25 -4.70 -19.10
N GLU A 226 -18.04 -5.34 -19.96
CA GLU A 226 -19.48 -5.10 -20.08
C GLU A 226 -20.30 -5.37 -18.79
N ASN A 227 -19.76 -6.17 -17.88
CA ASN A 227 -20.42 -6.56 -16.63
C ASN A 227 -20.14 -5.60 -15.47
N LEU A 228 -19.40 -4.52 -15.69
CA LEU A 228 -18.98 -3.62 -14.63
C LEU A 228 -20.19 -2.96 -13.94
N GLU A 229 -20.26 -3.10 -12.63
CA GLU A 229 -21.32 -2.55 -11.77
C GLU A 229 -20.86 -1.32 -10.99
N TYR A 230 -19.56 -1.27 -10.66
CA TYR A 230 -18.94 -0.18 -9.91
C TYR A 230 -17.67 0.29 -10.62
N LEU A 231 -17.60 1.59 -10.92
CA LEU A 231 -16.42 2.24 -11.51
C LEU A 231 -16.03 3.49 -10.72
N ASP A 232 -14.81 3.53 -10.21
CA ASP A 232 -14.25 4.71 -9.54
C ASP A 232 -13.12 5.34 -10.37
N LEU A 233 -13.35 6.59 -10.79
CA LEU A 233 -12.42 7.42 -11.58
C LEU A 233 -11.93 8.64 -10.78
N SER A 234 -12.03 8.62 -9.45
CA SER A 234 -11.61 9.74 -8.62
C SER A 234 -10.14 10.11 -8.90
N GLY A 235 -9.85 11.40 -9.07
CA GLY A 235 -8.49 11.86 -9.40
C GLY A 235 -8.02 11.61 -10.85
N CYS A 236 -8.82 11.00 -11.74
CA CYS A 236 -8.53 10.90 -13.17
C CYS A 236 -8.70 12.26 -13.86
N ALA A 237 -7.71 13.14 -13.76
CA ALA A 237 -7.79 14.52 -14.21
C ALA A 237 -7.98 14.70 -15.73
N ASN A 238 -7.57 13.71 -16.52
CA ASN A 238 -7.58 13.76 -17.98
C ASN A 238 -8.87 13.17 -18.60
N VAL A 239 -9.83 12.74 -17.78
CA VAL A 239 -11.12 12.21 -18.23
C VAL A 239 -12.19 13.30 -18.14
N THR A 240 -12.85 13.60 -19.25
CA THR A 240 -13.91 14.62 -19.29
C THR A 240 -15.29 14.02 -18.99
N SER A 241 -16.25 14.88 -18.63
CA SER A 241 -17.66 14.48 -18.47
C SER A 241 -18.26 13.84 -19.72
N ARG A 242 -17.77 14.20 -20.92
CA ARG A 242 -18.21 13.59 -22.18
C ARG A 242 -17.71 12.15 -22.29
N ASP A 243 -16.44 11.92 -21.98
CA ASP A 243 -15.83 10.58 -22.04
C ASP A 243 -16.54 9.63 -21.06
N ILE A 244 -16.88 10.13 -19.88
CA ILE A 244 -17.65 9.39 -18.87
C ILE A 244 -19.05 9.05 -19.37
N ALA A 245 -19.73 10.00 -20.03
CA ALA A 245 -21.06 9.75 -20.57
C ALA A 245 -21.03 8.67 -21.66
N THR A 246 -20.03 8.73 -22.56
CA THR A 246 -19.80 7.71 -23.58
C THR A 246 -19.54 6.34 -22.94
N ALA A 247 -18.60 6.25 -22.00
CA ALA A 247 -18.29 4.99 -21.32
C ALA A 247 -19.50 4.42 -20.55
N SER A 248 -20.26 5.27 -19.87
CA SER A 248 -21.47 4.87 -19.14
C SER A 248 -22.56 4.34 -20.06
N SER A 249 -22.61 4.79 -21.32
CA SER A 249 -23.58 4.28 -22.30
C SER A 249 -23.27 2.85 -22.77
N ASN A 250 -21.99 2.45 -22.77
CA ASN A 250 -21.56 1.09 -23.09
C ASN A 250 -21.76 0.13 -21.91
N LEU A 251 -21.57 0.61 -20.68
CA LEU A 251 -21.65 -0.19 -19.45
C LEU A 251 -23.09 -0.30 -18.92
N LYS A 252 -23.90 -1.15 -19.55
CA LYS A 252 -25.34 -1.31 -19.25
C LYS A 252 -25.66 -1.79 -17.83
N LYS A 253 -24.73 -2.47 -17.17
CA LYS A 253 -24.88 -2.97 -15.79
C LYS A 253 -24.35 -2.02 -14.72
N LEU A 254 -23.83 -0.85 -15.12
CA LEU A 254 -23.20 0.09 -14.22
C LEU A 254 -24.23 0.68 -13.24
N LYS A 255 -24.05 0.41 -11.95
CA LYS A 255 -24.89 0.90 -10.86
C LYS A 255 -24.31 2.17 -10.26
N THR A 256 -22.98 2.22 -10.12
CA THR A 256 -22.29 3.34 -9.48
C THR A 256 -21.08 3.77 -10.30
N ILE A 257 -21.00 5.08 -10.56
CA ILE A 257 -19.80 5.71 -11.13
C ILE A 257 -19.35 6.89 -10.25
N LYS A 258 -18.12 6.83 -9.74
CA LYS A 258 -17.47 7.96 -9.08
C LYS A 258 -16.73 8.76 -10.14
N LYS A 259 -17.25 9.95 -10.44
CA LYS A 259 -16.65 10.87 -11.40
C LYS A 259 -15.33 11.43 -10.83
N PRO A 260 -14.41 11.91 -11.67
CA PRO A 260 -13.23 12.63 -11.24
C PRO A 260 -13.65 13.81 -10.35
N ASN A 261 -13.46 13.65 -9.04
CA ASN A 261 -13.65 14.73 -8.08
C ASN A 261 -12.28 15.29 -7.72
N PHE A 262 -12.04 16.54 -8.12
CA PHE A 262 -10.81 17.27 -7.79
C PHE A 262 -10.80 17.75 -6.33
N TYR A 263 -11.94 17.66 -5.63
CA TYR A 263 -12.02 17.84 -4.19
C TYR A 263 -11.78 16.50 -3.50
N ILE A 264 -10.54 16.29 -3.07
CA ILE A 264 -10.16 15.18 -2.19
C ILE A 264 -10.31 15.71 -0.75
N PRO A 265 -11.27 15.22 0.06
CA PRO A 265 -11.38 15.63 1.45
C PRO A 265 -10.07 15.38 2.21
N ARG A 266 -9.67 16.28 3.13
CA ARG A 266 -8.45 16.12 3.95
C ARG A 266 -8.36 14.76 4.65
N SER A 267 -9.50 14.15 5.01
CA SER A 267 -9.55 12.81 5.62
C SER A 267 -9.02 11.69 4.71
N VAL A 268 -9.15 11.83 3.38
CA VAL A 268 -8.62 10.88 2.39
C VAL A 268 -7.11 11.10 2.21
N PHE A 269 -6.63 12.35 2.26
CA PHE A 269 -5.18 12.65 2.28
C PHE A 269 -4.46 12.12 3.52
N HIS A 270 -5.11 12.09 4.68
CA HIS A 270 -4.48 11.56 5.90
C HIS A 270 -4.34 10.04 5.93
N THR A 271 -5.11 9.32 5.10
CA THR A 271 -5.06 7.85 5.00
C THR A 271 -4.27 7.37 3.77
N GLU A 272 -4.30 8.14 2.68
CA GLU A 272 -3.69 7.76 1.38
C GLU A 272 -2.54 8.69 0.93
N GLY A 273 -2.52 9.96 1.37
CA GLY A 273 -1.53 10.98 0.96
C GLY A 273 -0.21 10.98 1.74
N MET A 274 -0.19 10.42 2.96
CA MET A 274 1.05 10.22 3.73
C MET A 274 1.97 9.19 3.06
N VAL A 275 1.39 8.13 2.49
CA VAL A 275 2.13 7.04 1.82
C VAL A 275 2.98 7.55 0.64
N ILE A 276 2.47 8.49 -0.15
CA ILE A 276 3.20 9.06 -1.30
C ILE A 276 4.37 9.95 -0.84
N GLY A 277 4.19 10.72 0.25
CA GLY A 277 5.25 11.53 0.85
C GLY A 277 6.33 10.70 1.54
N ASP A 278 5.93 9.65 2.25
CA ASP A 278 6.83 8.79 3.02
C ASP A 278 7.64 7.83 2.13
N CYS A 279 7.07 7.36 1.02
CA CYS A 279 7.80 6.58 0.02
C CYS A 279 8.87 7.44 -0.69
N MET A 280 8.59 8.71 -1.01
CA MET A 280 9.62 9.63 -1.55
C MET A 280 10.74 9.89 -0.54
N ILE A 281 10.43 9.97 0.76
CA ILE A 281 11.42 10.10 1.84
C ILE A 281 12.25 8.81 1.99
N SER A 282 11.65 7.63 1.78
CA SER A 282 12.33 6.33 1.83
C SER A 282 13.32 6.15 0.68
N ASP A 283 12.91 6.42 -0.56
CA ASP A 283 13.80 6.38 -1.72
C ASP A 283 14.99 7.34 -1.55
N PHE A 284 14.75 8.50 -0.93
CA PHE A 284 15.79 9.45 -0.56
C PHE A 284 16.75 8.90 0.52
N LYS A 285 16.24 8.27 1.58
CA LYS A 285 17.07 7.65 2.63
C LYS A 285 17.92 6.50 2.09
N ARG A 286 17.36 5.66 1.21
CA ARG A 286 18.10 4.58 0.52
C ARG A 286 19.21 5.14 -0.37
N MET A 287 18.89 6.17 -1.16
CA MET A 287 19.87 6.91 -1.98
C MET A 287 21.00 7.50 -1.13
N CYS A 288 20.69 8.02 0.06
CA CYS A 288 21.70 8.54 1.00
C CYS A 288 22.53 7.43 1.67
N SER A 289 22.01 6.22 1.89
CA SER A 289 22.74 5.11 2.52
C SER A 289 23.61 4.30 1.56
N GLU A 290 23.25 4.25 0.27
CA GLU A 290 24.04 3.57 -0.77
C GLU A 290 25.24 4.42 -1.25
N PHE A 291 25.28 5.70 -0.88
CA PHE A 291 26.39 6.60 -1.14
C PHE A 291 27.31 6.72 0.08
N ASP A 292 28.58 6.33 -0.09
CA ASP A 292 29.62 6.67 0.88
C ASP A 292 30.00 8.15 0.74
N TRP A 293 29.29 9.01 1.47
CA TRP A 293 29.54 10.45 1.50
C TRP A 293 30.96 10.79 1.99
N THR A 294 31.66 9.87 2.66
CA THR A 294 33.01 10.14 3.18
C THR A 294 34.08 10.10 2.08
N ALA A 295 33.84 9.41 0.97
CA ALA A 295 34.75 9.37 -0.18
C ALA A 295 34.73 10.67 -1.01
N GLY A 296 33.60 11.39 -1.04
CA GLY A 296 33.43 12.65 -1.77
C GLY A 296 33.94 13.89 -1.01
N ILE A 297 34.02 13.83 0.33
CA ILE A 297 34.40 14.99 1.17
C ILE A 297 35.89 15.34 1.03
N ARG A 298 36.75 14.42 0.57
CA ARG A 298 38.19 14.67 0.47
C ARG A 298 38.64 15.43 -0.79
N THR A 299 37.79 15.66 -1.79
CA THR A 299 38.27 16.21 -3.07
C THR A 299 37.52 17.38 -3.70
N LYS A 300 36.48 17.99 -3.10
CA LYS A 300 35.95 19.27 -3.63
C LYS A 300 35.27 20.12 -2.56
N GLY A 301 35.67 21.38 -2.50
CA GLY A 301 35.41 22.30 -1.40
C GLY A 301 33.99 22.88 -1.35
N GLN A 302 33.58 23.20 -0.11
CA GLN A 302 32.63 24.21 0.39
C GLN A 302 31.23 24.40 -0.26
N LYS A 303 31.04 24.23 -1.58
CA LYS A 303 29.73 24.41 -2.24
C LYS A 303 28.78 23.22 -2.04
N ASP A 304 29.29 21.99 -1.95
CA ASP A 304 28.43 20.81 -1.74
C ASP A 304 27.90 20.73 -0.29
N CYS A 305 28.55 21.40 0.66
CA CYS A 305 28.12 21.46 2.06
C CYS A 305 26.94 22.41 2.28
N GLU A 306 26.75 23.42 1.41
CA GLU A 306 25.56 24.29 1.42
C GLU A 306 24.33 23.59 0.82
N ILE A 307 24.51 22.63 -0.10
CA ILE A 307 23.41 21.85 -0.66
C ILE A 307 22.83 20.91 0.41
N THR A 308 23.69 20.24 1.19
CA THR A 308 23.23 19.39 2.31
C THR A 308 22.58 20.23 3.41
N LYS A 309 23.08 21.43 3.71
CA LYS A 309 22.48 22.36 4.69
C LYS A 309 21.17 22.99 4.22
N GLY A 310 21.07 23.38 2.96
CA GLY A 310 19.85 23.96 2.37
C GLY A 310 18.70 22.94 2.30
N TRP A 311 19.02 21.66 2.08
CA TRP A 311 18.03 20.58 2.07
C TRP A 311 17.72 20.04 3.47
N MET A 312 18.70 20.00 4.40
CA MET A 312 18.41 19.80 5.84
C MET A 312 17.51 20.92 6.40
N MET A 313 17.65 22.16 5.94
CA MET A 313 16.70 23.24 6.27
C MET A 313 15.31 23.00 5.68
N CYS A 314 15.15 22.38 4.51
CA CYS A 314 13.82 22.01 4.01
C CYS A 314 13.16 20.90 4.85
N VAL A 315 13.95 19.94 5.34
CA VAL A 315 13.48 18.92 6.31
C VAL A 315 13.10 19.59 7.65
N HIS A 316 13.89 20.55 8.14
CA HIS A 316 13.60 21.32 9.36
C HIS A 316 12.48 22.36 9.20
N LEU A 317 12.15 22.82 7.99
CA LEU A 317 11.00 23.72 7.74
C LEU A 317 9.66 22.95 7.66
N GLN A 318 9.69 21.61 7.55
CA GLN A 318 8.51 20.77 7.72
C GLN A 318 8.21 20.45 9.20
N GLU A 319 9.19 20.50 10.09
CA GLU A 319 8.99 20.20 11.52
C GLU A 319 8.07 21.18 12.29
N PRO A 320 8.01 22.51 12.04
CA PRO A 320 7.15 23.41 12.82
C PRO A 320 5.67 23.24 12.47
N TYR A 321 5.35 22.68 11.31
CA TYR A 321 3.97 22.41 10.90
C TYR A 321 3.30 21.28 11.71
N TYR A 322 4.09 20.49 12.46
CA TYR A 322 3.60 19.34 13.22
C TYR A 322 3.36 19.60 14.72
N ARG A 323 3.66 20.79 15.25
CA ARG A 323 3.48 21.10 16.69
C ARG A 323 2.31 22.01 17.07
N ALA A 324 1.55 22.55 16.13
CA ALA A 324 0.42 23.44 16.47
C ALA A 324 -0.89 22.67 16.70
N GLY A 325 -0.99 22.04 17.87
CA GLY A 325 -2.28 21.67 18.44
C GLY A 325 -2.91 22.88 19.12
N SER A 326 -3.61 23.74 18.38
CA SER A 326 -4.58 24.68 18.96
C SER A 326 -5.42 25.37 17.89
N SER A 327 -6.73 25.34 18.12
CA SER A 327 -7.76 26.16 17.50
C SER A 327 -7.32 27.61 17.25
N SER A 328 -7.76 28.14 16.10
CA SER A 328 -8.08 29.55 15.79
C SER A 328 -7.22 30.24 14.70
N TYR A 329 -7.93 30.69 13.66
CA TYR A 329 -7.58 31.67 12.62
C TYR A 329 -6.25 31.52 11.85
N LEU A 330 -6.35 31.00 10.62
CA LEU A 330 -5.66 31.55 9.43
C LEU A 330 -6.25 30.95 8.14
N SER A 331 -7.39 31.51 7.75
CA SER A 331 -7.93 31.45 6.39
C SER A 331 -7.17 32.45 5.52
N ILE A 332 -6.02 32.08 4.96
CA ILE A 332 -5.41 32.87 3.89
C ILE A 332 -4.86 31.91 2.84
N TYR A 333 -5.52 31.88 1.69
CA TYR A 333 -4.96 31.67 0.35
C TYR A 333 -3.56 31.05 0.32
N SER A 334 -3.44 29.76 0.00
CA SER A 334 -2.40 29.23 -0.92
C SER A 334 -2.24 27.69 -0.92
N ASP A 335 -3.32 26.94 -1.14
CA ASP A 335 -3.18 25.56 -1.64
C ASP A 335 -2.51 25.52 -3.04
N GLY A 336 -2.56 26.66 -3.76
CA GLY A 336 -1.80 26.89 -4.98
C GLY A 336 -0.30 27.18 -4.77
N ALA A 337 0.12 27.80 -3.66
CA ALA A 337 1.55 28.10 -3.47
C ALA A 337 2.33 26.90 -2.98
N ALA A 338 1.76 26.00 -2.17
CA ALA A 338 2.41 24.75 -1.80
C ALA A 338 2.56 23.80 -3.00
N LYS A 339 1.52 23.69 -3.84
CA LYS A 339 1.59 22.95 -5.12
C LYS A 339 2.52 23.62 -6.12
N ALA A 340 2.52 24.95 -6.22
CA ALA A 340 3.48 25.69 -7.04
C ALA A 340 4.90 25.56 -6.49
N LEU A 341 5.11 25.47 -5.17
CA LEU A 341 6.42 25.29 -4.57
C LEU A 341 6.92 23.85 -4.78
N ILE A 342 6.06 22.82 -4.65
CA ILE A 342 6.40 21.42 -4.95
C ILE A 342 6.62 21.22 -6.46
N CYS A 343 5.82 21.85 -7.33
CA CYS A 343 6.05 21.86 -8.77
C CYS A 343 7.29 22.67 -9.15
N GLN A 344 7.55 23.83 -8.54
CA GLN A 344 8.77 24.62 -8.75
C GLN A 344 10.01 23.91 -8.19
N LEU A 345 9.87 23.14 -7.12
CA LEU A 345 10.94 22.30 -6.58
C LEU A 345 11.18 21.09 -7.49
N LYS A 346 10.13 20.45 -8.04
CA LYS A 346 10.24 19.42 -9.10
C LYS A 346 10.84 19.97 -10.41
N PHE A 347 10.47 21.18 -10.82
CA PHE A 347 11.01 21.84 -12.02
C PHE A 347 12.45 22.30 -11.80
N LYS A 348 12.76 22.95 -10.68
CA LYS A 348 14.13 23.32 -10.32
C LYS A 348 15.02 22.11 -10.11
N SER A 349 14.51 21.03 -9.53
CA SER A 349 15.25 19.77 -9.43
C SER A 349 15.44 19.15 -10.81
N SER A 350 14.45 19.22 -11.70
CA SER A 350 14.60 18.75 -13.09
C SER A 350 15.65 19.55 -13.86
N GLU A 351 15.67 20.89 -13.73
CA GLU A 351 16.67 21.76 -14.38
C GLU A 351 18.07 21.58 -13.75
N LEU A 352 18.18 21.47 -12.42
CA LEU A 352 19.47 21.16 -11.76
C LEU A 352 19.97 19.76 -12.11
N ILE A 353 19.09 18.77 -12.17
CA ILE A 353 19.43 17.39 -12.55
C ILE A 353 19.85 17.36 -14.02
N GLN A 354 19.19 18.10 -14.91
CA GLN A 354 19.59 18.24 -16.31
C GLN A 354 20.95 18.94 -16.46
N ASP A 355 21.20 20.01 -15.71
CA ASP A 355 22.47 20.75 -15.72
C ASP A 355 23.63 19.91 -15.13
N GLN A 356 23.36 19.10 -14.11
CA GLN A 356 24.32 18.15 -13.54
C GLN A 356 24.53 16.92 -14.45
N LEU A 357 23.50 16.44 -15.15
CA LEU A 357 23.61 15.37 -16.16
C LEU A 357 24.44 15.84 -17.36
N GLN A 358 24.26 17.09 -17.83
CA GLN A 358 25.11 17.67 -18.87
C GLN A 358 26.58 17.74 -18.45
N LYS A 359 26.85 18.04 -17.17
CA LYS A 359 28.22 18.15 -16.61
C LYS A 359 28.83 16.81 -16.18
N SER A 360 28.03 15.76 -16.02
CA SER A 360 28.49 14.43 -15.59
C SER A 360 29.22 13.68 -16.71
N ARG A 361 30.43 13.19 -16.41
CA ARG A 361 31.24 12.31 -17.29
C ARG A 361 30.97 10.81 -17.04
N ASN A 362 30.04 10.45 -16.14
CA ASN A 362 29.74 9.07 -15.78
C ASN A 362 28.53 8.54 -16.60
N PRO A 363 28.73 7.60 -17.54
CA PRO A 363 27.67 7.11 -18.44
C PRO A 363 26.55 6.37 -17.70
N SER A 364 26.88 5.57 -16.67
CA SER A 364 25.90 4.79 -15.89
C SER A 364 24.92 5.68 -15.12
N LEU A 365 25.38 6.87 -14.71
CA LEU A 365 24.58 7.88 -14.04
C LEU A 365 23.58 8.52 -15.01
N LYS A 366 23.99 8.75 -16.26
CA LYS A 366 23.09 9.28 -17.31
C LYS A 366 21.98 8.27 -17.64
N ASP A 367 22.32 7.01 -17.83
CA ASP A 367 21.37 5.96 -18.17
C ASP A 367 20.36 5.70 -17.04
N TYR A 368 20.81 5.71 -15.79
CA TYR A 368 19.95 5.54 -14.62
C TYR A 368 18.92 6.67 -14.47
N PHE A 369 19.34 7.93 -14.59
CA PHE A 369 18.43 9.08 -14.48
C PHE A 369 17.49 9.23 -15.69
N CYS A 370 17.97 8.96 -16.91
CA CYS A 370 17.10 8.93 -18.09
C CYS A 370 16.03 7.85 -17.97
N SER A 371 16.36 6.67 -17.43
CA SER A 371 15.44 5.55 -17.21
C SER A 371 14.41 5.82 -16.11
N LYS A 372 14.81 6.39 -14.95
CA LYS A 372 13.91 6.64 -13.81
C LYS A 372 13.01 7.88 -13.97
N PHE A 373 13.42 8.89 -14.73
CA PHE A 373 12.71 10.18 -14.83
C PHE A 373 12.14 10.50 -16.22
N ASN A 374 12.27 9.58 -17.18
CA ASN A 374 11.77 9.74 -18.55
C ASN A 374 12.25 11.05 -19.23
N ILE A 375 13.53 11.38 -19.02
CA ILE A 375 14.18 12.54 -19.63
C ILE A 375 14.60 12.09 -21.03
N ASN A 376 13.89 12.54 -22.07
CA ASN A 376 14.21 12.21 -23.47
C ASN A 376 15.70 12.50 -23.76
N SER A 377 16.34 11.55 -24.45
CA SER A 377 17.75 11.60 -24.87
C SER A 377 18.12 12.98 -25.42
N LEU A 378 19.15 13.59 -24.82
CA LEU A 378 19.74 14.88 -25.21
C LEU A 378 19.91 14.94 -26.73
N GLY A 379 19.07 15.74 -27.41
CA GLY A 379 19.30 16.16 -28.77
C GLY A 379 20.57 16.98 -28.81
N MET A 380 21.67 16.38 -29.26
CA MET A 380 22.87 17.11 -29.63
C MET A 380 22.56 17.95 -30.87
N HIS A 381 22.36 19.25 -30.66
CA HIS A 381 22.71 20.24 -31.66
C HIS A 381 23.88 21.06 -31.12
N GLU A 382 25.00 20.92 -31.82
CA GLU A 382 26.19 21.75 -31.68
C GLU A 382 25.80 23.23 -31.66
N TYR A 383 26.14 23.91 -30.58
CA TYR A 383 26.44 25.33 -30.65
C TYR A 383 27.87 25.50 -30.16
N SER A 384 28.76 25.50 -31.15
CA SER A 384 30.06 26.14 -31.12
C SER A 384 29.96 27.54 -30.52
N PHE A 385 30.79 27.85 -29.52
CA PHE A 385 31.39 29.18 -29.44
C PHE A 385 32.84 29.04 -29.00
N GLU A 386 33.70 29.58 -29.86
CA GLU A 386 35.14 29.69 -29.78
C GLU A 386 35.60 30.66 -28.68
N ALA A 387 36.89 30.50 -28.36
CA ALA A 387 37.81 31.33 -27.57
C ALA A 387 37.76 31.20 -26.04
#